data_AF-J0V148-F1
#
_entry.id   AF-J0V148-F1
#
_cell.length_a   1.000
_cell.length_b   1.000
_cell.length_c   1.000
_cell.angle_alpha   90.00
_cell.angle_beta   90.00
_cell.angle_gamma   90.00
#
_symmetry.space_group_name_H-M   'P 1'
#
loop_
_entity.id
_entity.type
_entity.pdbx_description
1 polymer ?
#
loop_
_entity_poly.entity_id
_entity_poly.type
_entity_poly.pdbx_seq_one_letter_code
_entity_poly.pdbx_strand_id
1 'polypeptide(L)'
;MVKSSTEIILGARRDEQFGTTVMAGVGGIYVEVFNDVSFRSYPLTREEVSRMFKSTKLQKLLGGVRGEAPRDSEILIDTILKLGEIVESCPKISDIEINPLFLYEKGLKAVDARIILNTKK
;
A
#
# COMPACT_ATOMS: atom_id res chain seq x y z
N MET A 1 11.98 -17.07 -9.29
CA MET A 1 12.28 -15.88 -8.47
C MET A 1 11.43 -14.70 -8.94
N VAL A 2 11.02 -13.82 -8.02
CA VAL A 2 10.30 -12.58 -8.37
C VAL A 2 11.31 -11.58 -8.95
N LYS A 3 10.97 -10.91 -10.05
CA LYS A 3 11.85 -9.90 -10.68
C LYS A 3 11.69 -8.58 -9.92
N SER A 4 12.79 -7.95 -9.53
CA SER A 4 12.71 -6.63 -8.88
C SER A 4 12.06 -5.59 -9.81
N SER A 5 11.25 -4.71 -9.24
CA SER A 5 10.64 -3.57 -9.92
C SER A 5 10.40 -2.44 -8.92
N THR A 6 9.44 -1.55 -9.18
CA THR A 6 9.10 -0.49 -8.23
C THR A 6 8.62 -1.10 -6.91
N GLU A 7 9.42 -0.93 -5.86
CA GLU A 7 9.12 -1.45 -4.53
C GLU A 7 8.20 -0.50 -3.77
N ILE A 8 7.12 -1.05 -3.22
CA ILE A 8 6.06 -0.33 -2.53
C ILE A 8 5.82 -1.04 -1.20
N ILE A 9 5.56 -0.26 -0.16
CA ILE A 9 4.99 -0.75 1.09
C ILE A 9 3.50 -0.38 1.13
N LEU A 10 2.66 -1.37 1.41
CA LEU A 10 1.23 -1.17 1.67
C LEU A 10 0.89 -1.72 3.05
N GLY A 11 -0.08 -1.09 3.71
CA GLY A 11 -0.62 -1.64 4.94
C GLY A 11 -2.04 -1.18 5.21
N ALA A 12 -2.74 -1.90 6.06
CA ALA A 12 -4.02 -1.49 6.61
C ALA A 12 -4.10 -1.95 8.06
N ARG A 13 -4.60 -1.10 8.95
CA ARG A 13 -4.72 -1.42 10.38
C ARG A 13 -5.97 -0.83 11.01
N ARG A 14 -6.40 -1.39 12.13
CA ARG A 14 -7.41 -0.76 13.00
C ARG A 14 -6.71 0.17 13.98
N ASP A 15 -6.76 1.46 13.68
CA ASP A 15 -6.32 2.51 14.57
C ASP A 15 -7.37 2.80 15.65
N GLU A 16 -6.94 3.06 16.89
CA GLU A 16 -7.85 3.28 18.01
C GLU A 16 -8.69 4.56 17.87
N GLN A 17 -8.17 5.58 17.19
CA GLN A 17 -8.85 6.87 17.01
C GLN A 17 -9.56 6.96 15.65
N PHE A 18 -8.90 6.44 14.60
CA PHE A 18 -9.36 6.63 13.22
C PHE A 18 -10.04 5.40 12.62
N GLY A 19 -10.15 4.30 13.37
CA GLY A 19 -10.69 3.04 12.87
C GLY A 19 -9.80 2.43 11.79
N THR A 20 -10.39 1.72 10.83
CA THR A 20 -9.64 1.12 9.74
C THR A 20 -8.92 2.20 8.92
N THR A 21 -7.60 2.11 8.85
CA THR A 21 -6.72 3.09 8.20
C THR A 21 -5.77 2.37 7.28
N VAL A 22 -5.62 2.86 6.04
CA VAL A 22 -4.75 2.32 5.01
C VAL A 22 -3.52 3.20 4.84
N MET A 23 -2.38 2.56 4.59
CA MET A 23 -1.07 3.15 4.38
C MET A 23 -0.52 2.74 3.01
N ALA A 24 0.07 3.70 2.29
CA ALA A 24 0.85 3.42 1.10
C ALA A 24 2.11 4.30 1.05
N GLY A 25 3.24 3.76 0.62
CA GLY A 25 4.47 4.50 0.46
C GLY A 25 5.52 3.77 -0.38
N VAL A 26 6.66 4.43 -0.60
CA VAL A 26 7.78 3.83 -1.32
C VAL A 26 8.45 2.77 -0.43
N GLY A 27 8.67 1.57 -0.96
CA GLY A 27 9.34 0.46 -0.27
C GLY A 27 10.87 0.58 -0.26
N GLY A 28 11.54 -0.50 0.15
CA GLY A 28 12.99 -0.59 0.22
C GLY A 28 13.59 -0.22 1.58
N ILE A 29 14.91 -0.33 1.68
CA ILE A 29 15.67 -0.17 2.95
C ILE A 29 15.57 1.22 3.59
N TYR A 30 14.99 2.20 2.90
CA TYR A 30 14.88 3.58 3.36
C TYR A 30 13.46 4.01 3.75
N VAL A 31 12.49 3.09 3.80
CA VAL A 31 11.10 3.38 4.23
C VAL A 31 11.09 4.13 5.56
N GLU A 32 11.78 3.59 6.57
CA GLU A 32 11.85 4.13 7.93
C GLU A 32 12.64 5.46 8.02
N VAL A 33 13.56 5.68 7.07
CA VAL A 33 14.43 6.86 7.07
C VAL A 33 13.75 8.05 6.40
N PHE A 34 12.99 7.83 5.33
CA PHE A 34 12.37 8.91 4.56
C PHE A 34 10.95 9.25 5.00
N ASN A 35 10.28 8.39 5.79
CA ASN A 35 8.88 8.57 6.21
C ASN A 35 7.95 8.94 5.03
N ASP A 36 8.22 8.40 3.83
CA ASP A 36 7.50 8.72 2.59
C ASP A 36 6.26 7.83 2.43
N VAL A 37 5.34 7.99 3.38
CA VAL A 37 4.10 7.24 3.48
C VAL A 37 2.91 8.19 3.59
N SER A 38 1.76 7.77 3.08
CA SER A 38 0.49 8.47 3.23
C SER A 38 -0.53 7.55 3.87
N PHE A 39 -1.32 8.10 4.79
CA PHE A 39 -2.40 7.39 5.49
C PHE A 39 -3.78 7.93 5.09
N ARG A 40 -4.80 7.08 4.99
CA ARG A 40 -6.21 7.45 4.84
C ARG A 40 -7.11 6.52 5.64
N SER A 41 -8.11 7.08 6.31
CA SER A 41 -9.16 6.30 6.95
C SER A 41 -10.06 5.65 5.90
N TYR A 42 -10.61 4.48 6.23
CA TYR A 42 -11.64 3.80 5.46
C TYR A 42 -13.05 4.21 5.93
N PRO A 43 -14.05 4.33 5.04
CA PRO A 43 -14.01 4.05 3.59
C PRO A 43 -13.19 5.07 2.79
N LEU A 44 -12.54 4.60 1.72
CA LEU A 44 -11.74 5.43 0.80
C LEU A 44 -12.20 5.29 -0.64
N THR A 45 -12.11 6.37 -1.42
CA THR A 45 -12.40 6.37 -2.87
C THR A 45 -11.14 6.20 -3.71
N ARG A 46 -11.29 5.85 -5.01
CA ARG A 46 -10.16 5.78 -5.95
C ARG A 46 -9.42 7.13 -6.06
N GLU A 47 -10.15 8.23 -6.01
CA GLU A 47 -9.59 9.59 -6.04
C GLU A 47 -8.77 9.88 -4.78
N GLU A 48 -9.20 9.39 -3.62
CA GLU A 48 -8.43 9.51 -2.37
C GLU A 48 -7.13 8.73 -2.43
N VAL A 49 -7.14 7.51 -2.96
CA VAL A 49 -5.92 6.73 -3.19
C VAL A 49 -5.00 7.44 -4.16
N SER A 50 -5.55 7.98 -5.25
CA SER A 50 -4.77 8.77 -6.21
C SER A 50 -4.14 10.01 -5.55
N ARG A 51 -4.81 10.64 -4.58
CA ARG A 51 -4.24 11.73 -3.78
C ARG A 51 -3.14 11.26 -2.83
N MET A 52 -3.22 10.04 -2.29
CA MET A 52 -2.13 9.46 -1.48
C MET A 52 -0.83 9.36 -2.28
N PHE A 53 -0.90 8.95 -3.55
CA PHE A 53 0.27 8.89 -4.41
C PHE A 53 0.91 10.26 -4.62
N LYS A 54 0.10 11.28 -4.88
CA LYS A 54 0.56 12.67 -5.07
C LYS A 54 1.26 13.25 -3.84
N SER A 55 0.93 12.78 -2.64
CA SER A 55 1.59 13.20 -1.40
C SER A 55 2.88 12.44 -1.08
N THR A 56 3.30 11.49 -1.91
CA THR A 56 4.53 10.69 -1.71
C THR A 56 5.40 10.69 -2.97
N LYS A 57 6.62 10.15 -2.88
CA LYS A 57 7.47 9.96 -4.08
C LYS A 57 6.92 8.87 -5.00
N LEU A 58 5.91 8.09 -4.60
CA LEU A 58 5.23 7.12 -5.46
C LEU A 58 4.72 7.77 -6.74
N GLN A 59 4.16 8.98 -6.71
CA GLN A 59 3.67 9.67 -7.91
C GLN A 59 4.72 9.76 -9.02
N LYS A 60 6.00 9.97 -8.65
CA LYS A 60 7.11 10.04 -9.60
C LYS A 60 7.50 8.65 -10.11
N LEU A 61 7.45 7.64 -9.24
CA LEU A 61 7.81 6.26 -9.60
C LEU A 61 6.74 5.58 -10.47
N LEU A 62 5.46 5.92 -10.27
CA LEU A 62 4.35 5.39 -11.06
C LEU A 62 4.41 5.83 -12.53
N GLY A 63 4.95 7.01 -12.81
CA GLY A 63 5.16 7.50 -14.18
C GLY A 63 6.32 6.84 -14.92
N GLY A 64 7.11 5.99 -14.26
CA GLY A 64 8.39 5.50 -14.78
C GLY A 64 9.52 6.51 -14.60
N VAL A 65 10.75 6.03 -14.40
CA VAL A 65 11.95 6.87 -14.29
C VAL A 65 12.87 6.64 -15.47
N ARG A 66 13.55 7.70 -15.94
CA ARG A 66 14.61 7.60 -16.97
C ARG A 66 14.21 6.82 -18.24
N GLY A 67 12.99 7.05 -18.74
CA GLY A 67 12.49 6.41 -19.96
C GLY A 67 11.87 5.02 -19.76
N GLU A 68 11.78 4.55 -18.51
CA GLU A 68 10.97 3.38 -18.19
C GLU A 68 9.48 3.63 -18.46
N ALA A 69 8.76 2.56 -18.81
CA ALA A 69 7.31 2.63 -18.96
C ALA A 69 6.60 2.89 -17.61
N PRO A 70 5.42 3.55 -17.65
CA PRO A 70 4.58 3.73 -16.48
C PRO A 70 4.23 2.39 -15.81
N ARG A 71 4.00 2.45 -14.50
CA ARG A 71 3.54 1.32 -13.71
C ARG A 71 2.02 1.23 -13.71
N ASP A 72 1.51 0.04 -13.44
CA ASP A 72 0.08 -0.24 -13.37
C ASP A 72 -0.55 0.42 -12.12
N SER A 73 -0.89 1.70 -12.20
CA SER A 73 -1.45 2.42 -11.05
C SER A 73 -2.86 1.93 -10.70
N GLU A 74 -3.61 1.41 -11.67
CA GLU A 74 -4.99 0.95 -11.44
C GLU A 74 -5.03 -0.29 -10.55
N ILE A 75 -4.19 -1.29 -10.83
CA ILE A 75 -4.12 -2.48 -9.96
C ILE A 75 -3.62 -2.13 -8.56
N LEU A 76 -2.76 -1.11 -8.42
CA LEU A 76 -2.32 -0.61 -7.13
C LEU A 76 -3.48 0.03 -6.36
N ILE A 77 -4.29 0.87 -7.02
CA ILE A 77 -5.49 1.49 -6.43
C ILE A 77 -6.46 0.42 -5.94
N ASP A 78 -6.76 -0.56 -6.79
CA ASP A 78 -7.66 -1.67 -6.45
C ASP A 78 -7.15 -2.46 -5.24
N THR A 79 -5.84 -2.69 -5.16
CA THR A 79 -5.22 -3.41 -4.05
C THR A 79 -5.30 -2.64 -2.73
N ILE A 80 -5.09 -1.32 -2.77
CA ILE A 80 -5.18 -0.44 -1.58
C ILE A 80 -6.63 -0.41 -1.05
N LEU A 81 -7.61 -0.28 -1.95
CA LEU A 81 -9.03 -0.34 -1.60
C LEU A 81 -9.37 -1.69 -0.97
N LYS A 82 -8.88 -2.79 -1.57
CA LYS A 82 -9.15 -4.15 -1.09
C LYS A 82 -8.53 -4.41 0.28
N LEU A 83 -7.34 -3.87 0.56
CA LEU A 83 -6.71 -3.98 1.88
C LEU A 83 -7.56 -3.32 2.97
N GLY A 84 -8.06 -2.11 2.71
CA GLY A 84 -8.99 -1.43 3.62
C GLY A 84 -10.26 -2.25 3.84
N GLU A 85 -10.86 -2.76 2.77
CA GLU A 85 -12.07 -3.59 2.83
C GLU A 85 -11.84 -4.89 3.64
N ILE A 86 -10.69 -5.56 3.50
CA ILE A 86 -10.36 -6.78 4.24
C ILE A 86 -10.27 -6.49 5.73
N VAL A 87 -9.52 -5.46 6.13
CA VAL A 87 -9.36 -5.11 7.54
C VAL A 87 -10.70 -4.68 8.12
N GLU A 88 -11.51 -3.91 7.41
CA GLU A 88 -12.85 -3.49 7.84
C GLU A 88 -13.80 -4.69 8.02
N SER A 89 -13.83 -5.60 7.04
CA SER A 89 -14.76 -6.73 7.00
C SER A 89 -14.34 -7.90 7.89
N CYS A 90 -13.08 -7.95 8.34
CA CYS A 90 -12.56 -9.00 9.21
C CYS A 90 -12.09 -8.42 10.56
N PRO A 91 -12.98 -8.29 11.57
CA PRO A 91 -12.64 -7.73 12.89
C PRO A 91 -11.50 -8.43 13.63
N LYS A 92 -11.20 -9.69 13.28
CA LYS A 92 -10.09 -10.44 13.86
C LYS A 92 -8.73 -9.97 13.36
N ILE A 93 -8.65 -9.29 12.23
CA ILE A 93 -7.40 -8.74 11.71
C ILE A 93 -7.20 -7.35 12.31
N SER A 94 -6.12 -7.17 13.05
CA SER A 94 -5.72 -5.85 13.53
C SER A 94 -4.89 -5.11 12.50
N ASP A 95 -3.97 -5.81 11.81
CA ASP A 95 -3.01 -5.23 10.89
C ASP A 95 -2.72 -6.17 9.73
N ILE A 96 -2.54 -5.60 8.54
CA ILE A 96 -1.96 -6.23 7.36
C ILE A 96 -0.86 -5.30 6.88
N GLU A 97 0.33 -5.85 6.63
CA GLU A 97 1.43 -5.16 5.96
C GLU A 97 1.93 -6.03 4.81
N ILE A 98 2.12 -5.43 3.64
CA ILE A 98 2.76 -6.05 2.49
C ILE A 98 4.04 -5.26 2.21
N ASN A 99 5.17 -5.91 2.48
CA ASN A 99 6.49 -5.32 2.31
C ASN A 99 7.56 -6.41 2.10
N PRO A 100 8.16 -6.57 0.90
CA PRO A 100 7.96 -5.72 -0.26
C PRO A 100 6.78 -6.13 -1.15
N LEU A 101 6.15 -5.14 -1.77
CA LEU A 101 5.30 -5.31 -2.94
C LEU A 101 6.02 -4.76 -4.18
N PHE A 102 6.21 -5.58 -5.21
CA PHE A 102 6.75 -5.12 -6.48
C PHE A 102 5.62 -4.80 -7.46
N LEU A 103 5.61 -3.56 -7.95
CA LEU A 103 4.70 -3.09 -8.98
C LEU A 103 5.40 -3.01 -10.33
N TYR A 104 4.79 -3.60 -11.36
CA TYR A 104 5.33 -3.68 -12.71
C TYR A 104 4.53 -2.77 -13.67
N GLU A 105 4.91 -2.78 -14.95
CA GLU A 105 4.15 -2.17 -16.04
C GLU A 105 2.73 -2.77 -16.16
N LYS A 106 2.58 -4.05 -15.79
CA LYS A 106 1.29 -4.73 -15.71
C LYS A 106 1.26 -5.65 -14.49
N GLY A 107 0.34 -5.40 -13.57
CA GLY A 107 0.19 -6.16 -12.35
C GLY A 107 1.24 -5.87 -11.27
N LEU A 108 1.12 -6.60 -10.17
CA LEU A 108 1.98 -6.51 -8.99
C LEU A 108 2.22 -7.89 -8.37
N LYS A 109 3.22 -7.99 -7.49
CA LYS A 109 3.51 -9.18 -6.69
C LYS A 109 3.87 -8.79 -5.27
N ALA A 110 3.07 -9.25 -4.30
CA ALA A 110 3.46 -9.29 -2.91
C ALA A 110 4.56 -10.36 -2.72
N VAL A 111 5.72 -9.95 -2.21
CA VAL A 111 6.84 -10.85 -1.95
C VAL A 111 6.79 -11.38 -0.52
N ASP A 112 6.37 -10.53 0.41
CA ASP A 112 6.13 -10.87 1.80
C ASP A 112 4.88 -10.14 2.31
N ALA A 113 4.21 -10.76 3.27
CA ALA A 113 3.02 -10.21 3.91
C ALA A 113 2.95 -10.66 5.37
N ARG A 114 2.73 -9.69 6.26
CA ARG A 114 2.52 -9.91 7.69
C ARG A 114 1.10 -9.56 8.06
N ILE A 115 0.43 -10.46 8.78
CA ILE A 115 -0.92 -10.25 9.31
C ILE A 115 -0.89 -10.41 10.81
N ILE A 116 -1.40 -9.42 11.54
CA ILE A 116 -1.56 -9.47 12.99
C ILE A 116 -3.05 -9.64 13.29
N LEU A 117 -3.34 -10.57 14.19
CA LEU A 117 -4.71 -10.85 14.63
C LEU A 117 -4.93 -10.25 16.02
N ASN A 118 -6.10 -9.66 16.22
CA ASN A 118 -6.56 -9.29 17.55
C ASN A 118 -7.02 -10.54 18.30
N THR A 119 -6.40 -10.81 19.46
CA THR A 119 -6.71 -11.98 20.30
C THR A 119 -7.81 -11.69 21.32
N LYS A 120 -8.32 -10.46 21.39
CA LYS A 120 -9.44 -10.13 22.28
C LYS A 120 -10.73 -10.74 21.72
N LYS A 121 -11.30 -11.67 22.48
CA LYS A 121 -12.62 -12.29 22.23
C LYS A 121 -13.74 -11.26 22.35
#